data_AF-A0A9P0GIA1-F1
#
_entry.id   AF-A0A9P0GIA1-F1
#
_cell.length_a   1.000
_cell.length_b   1.000
_cell.length_c   1.000
_cell.angle_alpha   90.00
_cell.angle_beta   90.00
_cell.angle_gamma   90.00
#
_symmetry.space_group_name_H-M   'P 1'
#
loop_
_entity.id
_entity.type
_entity.pdbx_description
1 polymer ?
#
loop_
_entity_poly.entity_id
_entity_poly.type
_entity_poly.pdbx_seq_one_letter_code
_entity_poly.pdbx_strand_id
1 'polypeptide(L)'
;MGSTAKAIVTGFICRLCSEQKKVVIHLYTERARRLDLLKKIKLVPVTLKKYDNLPKTICEQCVKRLEDQYNLLQKIKKSHVIHTRHRMHHSNGRCPVECPLHGLGDPTWPEVTLDEATDSAN
;
A
#
# COMPACT_ATOMS: atom_id res chain seq x y z
N MET A 1 -1.73 -3.90 -47.34
CA MET A 1 -1.49 -3.92 -45.87
C MET A 1 -2.33 -2.82 -45.24
N GLY A 2 -3.23 -3.15 -44.31
CA GLY A 2 -4.19 -2.18 -43.73
C GLY A 2 -3.52 -1.21 -42.76
N SER A 3 -3.89 0.07 -42.85
CA SER A 3 -3.37 1.13 -41.98
C SER A 3 -3.88 0.97 -40.55
N THR A 4 -2.97 0.73 -39.59
CA THR A 4 -3.25 0.71 -38.15
C THR A 4 -3.40 2.12 -37.56
N ALA A 5 -3.17 3.18 -38.35
CA ALA A 5 -3.19 4.57 -37.88
C ALA A 5 -4.56 5.05 -37.36
N LYS A 6 -5.65 4.36 -37.71
CA LYS A 6 -7.02 4.63 -37.22
C LYS A 6 -7.57 3.53 -36.29
N ALA A 7 -6.74 2.59 -35.83
CA ALA A 7 -7.22 1.51 -34.98
C ALA A 7 -7.67 2.04 -33.61
N ILE A 8 -8.95 1.84 -33.28
CA ILE A 8 -9.51 2.22 -31.97
C ILE A 8 -8.89 1.32 -30.91
N VAL A 9 -8.21 1.93 -29.93
CA VAL A 9 -7.70 1.21 -28.77
C VAL A 9 -8.89 0.79 -27.90
N THR A 10 -9.20 -0.50 -27.90
CA THR A 10 -10.24 -1.07 -27.05
C THR A 10 -9.72 -1.24 -25.62
N GLY A 11 -10.50 -0.78 -24.64
CA GLY A 11 -10.13 -0.88 -23.23
C GLY A 11 -11.06 -0.08 -22.33
N PHE A 12 -10.94 -0.29 -21.03
CA PHE A 12 -11.74 0.38 -20.01
C PHE A 12 -10.87 1.34 -19.20
N ILE A 13 -11.48 2.42 -18.73
CA ILE A 13 -10.80 3.41 -17.89
C ILE A 13 -10.71 2.89 -16.45
N CYS A 14 -9.54 2.99 -15.83
CA CYS A 14 -9.35 2.64 -14.42
C CYS A 14 -9.85 3.77 -13.50
N ARG A 15 -10.58 3.42 -12.44
CA ARG A 15 -11.11 4.36 -11.44
C ARG A 15 -10.05 5.07 -10.60
N LEU A 16 -8.87 4.48 -10.44
CA LEU A 16 -7.82 5.01 -9.57
C LEU A 16 -6.77 5.82 -10.35
N CYS A 17 -6.31 5.34 -11.50
CA CYS A 17 -5.30 6.05 -12.31
C CYS A 17 -5.86 6.79 -13.52
N SER A 18 -7.15 6.65 -13.83
CA SER A 18 -7.81 7.28 -14.99
C SER A 18 -7.22 6.92 -16.37
N GLU A 19 -6.29 5.96 -16.43
CA GLU A 19 -5.72 5.46 -17.68
C GLU A 19 -6.62 4.38 -18.30
N GLN A 20 -6.62 4.32 -19.63
CA GLN A 20 -7.26 3.24 -20.38
C GLN A 20 -6.40 1.97 -20.32
N LYS A 21 -7.01 0.85 -19.92
CA LYS A 21 -6.32 -0.43 -19.76
C LYS A 21 -7.11 -1.54 -20.45
N LYS A 22 -6.39 -2.47 -21.07
CA LYS A 22 -6.97 -3.64 -21.75
C LYS A 22 -7.57 -4.63 -20.74
N VAL A 23 -6.92 -4.77 -19.58
CA VAL A 23 -7.34 -5.68 -18.51
C VAL A 23 -7.73 -4.88 -17.28
N VAL A 24 -8.98 -5.04 -16.85
CA VAL A 24 -9.55 -4.40 -15.67
C VAL A 24 -10.44 -5.37 -14.91
N ILE A 25 -10.64 -5.09 -13.62
CA ILE A 25 -11.56 -5.80 -12.73
C ILE A 25 -12.72 -4.85 -12.41
N HIS A 26 -13.95 -5.30 -12.65
CA HIS A 26 -15.13 -4.54 -12.29
C HIS A 26 -15.43 -4.71 -10.78
N LEU A 27 -15.62 -3.58 -10.08
CA LEU A 27 -15.68 -3.46 -8.61
C LEU A 27 -16.77 -4.30 -7.93
N TYR A 28 -17.83 -4.67 -8.66
CA TYR A 28 -18.98 -5.41 -8.14
C TYR A 28 -19.02 -6.88 -8.56
N THR A 29 -17.95 -7.37 -9.20
CA THR A 29 -17.80 -8.80 -9.55
C THR A 29 -17.40 -9.65 -8.35
N GLU A 30 -17.53 -10.96 -8.48
CA GLU A 30 -17.05 -11.90 -7.45
C GLU A 30 -15.53 -11.79 -7.24
N ARG A 31 -14.74 -11.63 -8.32
CA ARG A 31 -13.28 -11.41 -8.22
C ARG A 31 -12.95 -10.19 -7.35
N ALA A 32 -13.69 -9.08 -7.51
CA ALA A 32 -13.50 -7.89 -6.69
C ALA A 32 -13.88 -8.11 -5.21
N ARG A 33 -14.88 -8.96 -4.93
CA ARG A 33 -15.24 -9.35 -3.56
C ARG A 33 -14.18 -10.22 -2.92
N ARG A 34 -13.66 -11.24 -3.62
CA ARG A 34 -12.58 -12.12 -3.11
C ARG A 34 -11.32 -11.34 -2.74
N LEU A 35 -11.05 -10.23 -3.44
CA LEU A 35 -9.91 -9.34 -3.18
C LEU A 35 -10.21 -8.22 -2.16
N ASP A 36 -11.44 -8.15 -1.63
CA ASP A 36 -11.90 -7.09 -0.72
C ASP A 36 -11.67 -5.66 -1.23
N LEU A 37 -11.78 -5.44 -2.55
CA LEU A 37 -11.40 -4.16 -3.17
C LEU A 37 -12.18 -2.97 -2.57
N LEU A 38 -13.50 -3.11 -2.39
CA LEU A 38 -14.33 -2.03 -1.82
C LEU A 38 -13.91 -1.65 -0.40
N LYS A 39 -13.42 -2.60 0.41
CA LYS A 39 -12.93 -2.35 1.76
C LYS A 39 -11.57 -1.65 1.71
N LYS A 40 -10.66 -2.14 0.86
CA LYS A 40 -9.31 -1.59 0.73
C LYS A 40 -9.33 -0.16 0.17
N ILE A 41 -10.18 0.15 -0.81
CA ILE A 41 -10.23 1.48 -1.44
C ILE A 41 -10.68 2.57 -0.46
N LYS A 42 -11.51 2.24 0.55
CA LYS A 42 -11.92 3.20 1.59
C LYS A 42 -10.74 3.77 2.40
N LEU A 43 -9.56 3.17 2.32
CA LEU A 43 -8.34 3.65 2.98
C LEU A 43 -7.56 4.67 2.14
N VAL A 44 -7.96 4.85 0.88
CA VAL A 44 -7.44 5.87 -0.01
C VAL A 44 -8.42 7.05 0.03
N PRO A 45 -7.98 8.32 -0.11
CA PRO A 45 -8.86 9.49 -0.15
C PRO A 45 -9.68 9.58 -1.45
N VAL A 46 -10.37 8.50 -1.82
CA VAL A 46 -11.23 8.40 -3.01
C VAL A 46 -12.60 7.88 -2.57
N THR A 47 -13.64 8.67 -2.86
CA THR A 47 -15.01 8.27 -2.55
C THR A 47 -15.60 7.46 -3.70
N LEU A 48 -15.98 6.21 -3.42
CA LEU A 48 -16.71 5.36 -4.37
C LEU A 48 -18.20 5.38 -4.06
N LYS A 49 -19.03 5.81 -5.01
CA LYS A 49 -20.50 5.70 -4.90
C LYS A 49 -20.99 4.67 -5.91
N LYS A 50 -21.87 3.74 -5.49
CA LYS A 50 -22.38 2.70 -6.39
C LYS A 50 -23.10 3.27 -7.61
N TYR A 51 -23.78 4.39 -7.44
CA TYR A 51 -24.57 5.05 -8.47
C TYR A 51 -23.89 6.30 -9.05
N ASP A 52 -22.57 6.45 -8.90
CA ASP A 52 -21.84 7.48 -9.63
C ASP A 52 -21.71 7.14 -11.13
N ASN A 53 -21.55 8.17 -11.95
CA ASN A 53 -21.27 8.09 -13.39
C ASN A 53 -19.77 7.89 -13.67
N LEU A 54 -19.04 7.31 -12.73
CA LEU A 54 -17.59 7.17 -12.79
C LEU A 54 -17.22 5.70 -13.08
N PRO A 55 -16.00 5.42 -13.59
CA PRO A 55 -15.61 4.07 -13.98
C PRO A 55 -15.76 3.07 -12.82
N LYS A 56 -16.48 1.97 -13.05
CA LYS A 56 -16.65 0.89 -12.05
C LYS A 56 -15.57 -0.18 -12.16
N THR A 57 -14.46 0.14 -12.81
CA THR A 57 -13.37 -0.77 -13.20
C THR A 57 -12.04 -0.29 -12.64
N ILE A 58 -11.17 -1.23 -12.24
CA ILE A 58 -9.83 -0.96 -11.72
C ILE A 58 -8.82 -1.87 -12.42
N CYS A 59 -7.66 -1.33 -12.80
CA CYS A 59 -6.60 -2.11 -13.43
C CYS A 59 -5.76 -2.89 -12.40
N GLU A 60 -5.08 -3.94 -12.85
CA GLU A 60 -4.31 -4.83 -11.97
C GLU A 60 -3.15 -4.13 -11.26
N GLN A 61 -2.51 -3.16 -11.93
CA GLN A 61 -1.45 -2.34 -11.34
C GLN A 61 -1.96 -1.54 -10.13
N CYS A 62 -3.15 -0.95 -10.25
CA CYS A 62 -3.79 -0.22 -9.16
C CYS A 62 -4.21 -1.15 -8.02
N VAL A 63 -4.62 -2.38 -8.30
CA VAL A 63 -4.92 -3.38 -7.27
C VAL A 63 -3.67 -3.75 -6.47
N LYS A 64 -2.54 -4.03 -7.14
CA LYS A 64 -1.27 -4.31 -6.45
C LYS A 64 -0.85 -3.17 -5.51
N ARG A 65 -0.82 -1.93 -6.03
CA ARG A 65 -0.49 -0.75 -5.21
C ARG A 65 -1.42 -0.58 -4.02
N LEU A 66 -2.71 -0.85 -4.21
CA LEU A 66 -3.69 -0.79 -3.14
C LEU A 66 -3.44 -1.86 -2.06
N GLU A 67 -2.99 -3.06 -2.44
CA GLU A 67 -2.60 -4.11 -1.50
C GLU A 67 -1.34 -3.76 -0.73
N ASP A 68 -0.32 -3.22 -1.40
CA ASP A 68 0.91 -2.77 -0.76
C ASP A 68 0.61 -1.68 0.29
N GLN A 69 -0.21 -0.70 -0.08
CA GLN A 69 -0.65 0.35 0.84
C GLN A 69 -1.47 -0.21 2.00
N TYR A 70 -2.39 -1.16 1.74
CA TYR A 70 -3.16 -1.83 2.81
C TYR A 70 -2.23 -2.52 3.81
N ASN A 71 -1.27 -3.29 3.30
CA ASN A 71 -0.31 -4.04 4.11
C ASN A 71 0.56 -3.10 4.96
N LEU A 72 1.03 -1.99 4.37
CA LEU A 72 1.77 -0.96 5.09
C LEU A 72 0.95 -0.37 6.23
N LEU A 73 -0.30 0.03 5.97
CA LEU A 73 -1.18 0.59 7.00
C LEU A 73 -1.46 -0.40 8.13
N GLN A 74 -1.59 -1.70 7.83
CA GLN A 74 -1.74 -2.73 8.86
C GLN A 74 -0.50 -2.84 9.75
N LYS A 75 0.70 -2.77 9.16
CA LYS A 75 1.96 -2.78 9.93
C LYS A 75 2.09 -1.54 10.82
N ILE A 76 1.76 -0.36 10.28
CA ILE A 76 1.76 0.90 11.05
C ILE A 76 0.79 0.81 12.24
N LYS A 77 -0.44 0.32 12.03
CA LYS A 77 -1.41 0.13 13.12
C LYS A 77 -0.89 -0.80 14.20
N LYS A 78 -0.30 -1.95 13.82
CA LYS A 78 0.31 -2.88 14.78
C LYS A 78 1.44 -2.23 15.56
N SER A 79 2.35 -1.54 14.87
CA SER A 79 3.46 -0.81 15.49
C SER A 79 2.96 0.25 16.48
N HIS A 80 1.96 1.03 16.10
CA HIS A 80 1.36 2.04 16.97
C HIS A 80 0.75 1.44 18.24
N VAL A 81 0.07 0.29 18.14
CA VAL A 81 -0.46 -0.43 19.32
C VAL A 81 0.67 -0.87 20.25
N ILE A 82 1.79 -1.36 19.69
CA ILE A 82 2.96 -1.75 20.48
C ILE A 82 3.58 -0.52 21.16
N HIS A 83 3.78 0.58 20.43
CA HIS A 83 4.34 1.82 20.96
C HIS A 83 3.46 2.44 22.06
N THR A 84 2.14 2.45 21.86
CA THR A 84 1.21 2.97 22.86
C THR A 84 1.22 2.12 24.13
N ARG A 85 1.21 0.79 24.00
CA ARG A 85 1.35 -0.12 25.15
C ARG A 85 2.70 0.08 25.85
N HIS A 86 3.79 0.15 25.09
CA HIS A 86 5.13 0.45 25.60
C HIS A 86 5.12 1.75 26.43
N ARG A 87 4.58 2.84 25.90
CA ARG A 87 4.49 4.12 26.62
C ARG A 87 3.74 4.01 27.95
N MET A 88 2.72 3.15 28.04
CA MET A 88 1.99 2.94 29.31
C MET A 88 2.81 2.19 30.37
N HIS A 89 3.73 1.31 29.95
CA HIS A 89 4.58 0.55 30.87
C HIS A 89 5.79 1.35 31.38
N HIS A 90 6.22 2.40 30.67
CA HIS A 90 7.35 3.22 31.09
C HIS A 90 6.92 4.32 32.08
N SER A 91 7.18 4.08 33.37
CA SER A 91 7.14 5.10 34.42
C SER A 91 8.56 5.58 34.74
N ASN A 92 8.79 6.90 34.80
CA ASN A 92 10.06 7.53 35.22
C ASN A 92 11.30 7.12 34.39
N GLY A 93 11.14 6.75 33.12
CA GLY A 93 12.26 6.42 32.22
C GLY A 93 12.86 5.02 32.38
N ARG A 94 12.32 4.17 33.26
CA ARG A 94 12.74 2.76 33.38
C ARG A 94 11.83 1.84 32.56
N CYS A 95 12.42 0.89 31.84
CA CYS A 95 11.71 -0.12 31.05
C CYS A 95 11.41 -1.37 31.92
N PRO A 96 10.15 -1.68 32.23
CA PRO A 96 9.81 -2.88 33.00
C PRO A 96 9.80 -4.14 32.12
N VAL A 97 9.89 -5.33 32.72
CA VAL A 97 10.00 -6.62 32.01
C VAL A 97 8.73 -7.00 31.25
N GLU A 98 7.58 -6.46 31.65
CA GLU A 98 6.29 -6.65 31.00
C GLU A 98 6.14 -5.80 29.73
N CYS A 99 7.10 -4.91 29.45
CA CYS A 99 7.08 -4.08 28.27
C CYS A 99 7.21 -4.95 27.00
N PRO A 100 6.34 -4.79 25.99
CA PRO A 100 6.41 -5.57 24.75
C PRO A 100 7.67 -5.26 23.91
N LEU A 101 8.41 -4.20 24.26
CA LEU A 101 9.69 -3.83 23.67
C LEU A 101 10.85 -3.96 24.68
N HIS A 102 10.67 -4.69 25.79
CA HIS A 102 11.72 -4.88 26.79
C HIS A 102 12.97 -5.49 26.17
N GLY A 103 14.14 -4.90 26.41
CA GLY A 103 15.42 -5.39 25.89
C GLY A 103 15.67 -5.13 24.40
N LEU A 104 14.73 -4.55 23.65
CA LEU A 104 15.03 -3.92 22.37
C LEU A 104 15.74 -2.61 22.69
N GLY A 105 17.07 -2.58 22.53
CA GLY A 105 17.87 -1.39 22.75
C GLY A 105 17.30 -0.19 21.98
N ASP A 106 17.42 0.99 22.57
CA ASP A 106 17.18 2.25 21.89
C ASP A 106 17.97 2.24 20.57
N PRO A 107 17.37 2.44 19.40
CA PRO A 107 18.14 2.69 18.20
C PRO A 107 18.70 4.10 18.35
N THR A 108 19.77 4.25 19.12
CA THR A 108 20.84 5.12 18.66
C THR A 108 21.24 4.53 17.32
N TRP A 109 20.58 5.00 16.26
CA TRP A 109 20.88 4.66 14.88
C TRP A 109 22.40 4.70 14.78
N PRO A 110 23.09 3.58 14.51
CA PRO A 110 24.45 3.72 14.05
C PRO A 110 24.33 4.58 12.79
N GLU A 111 25.02 5.72 12.78
CA GLU A 111 25.20 6.49 11.56
C GLU A 111 25.57 5.50 10.47
N VAL A 112 24.75 5.43 9.43
CA VAL A 112 25.10 4.69 8.22
C VAL A 112 26.25 5.48 7.62
N THR A 113 27.47 5.14 8.02
CA THR A 113 28.68 5.56 7.32
C THR A 113 28.64 4.88 5.96
N LEU A 114 28.24 5.65 4.95
CA LEU A 114 28.40 5.32 3.53
C LEU A 114 29.89 5.37 3.19
N ASP A 115 30.67 4.44 3.74
CA ASP A 115 32.10 4.37 3.45
C ASP A 115 32.40 3.12 2.61
N GLU A 116 32.94 3.42 1.43
CA GLU A 116 33.84 2.59 0.61
C GLU A 116 33.24 1.46 -0.22
N ALA A 117 32.57 1.86 -1.31
CA ALA A 117 32.63 1.09 -2.57
C ALA A 117 33.51 1.85 -3.58
N THR A 118 34.81 1.87 -3.34
CA THR A 118 35.82 2.16 -4.35
C THR A 118 36.67 0.92 -4.60
N ASP A 119 36.71 0.54 -5.87
CA ASP A 119 37.74 -0.23 -6.57
C ASP A 119 37.96 -1.70 -6.23
N SER A 120 37.51 -2.58 -7.14
CA SER A 120 38.40 -3.53 -7.82
C SER A 120 37.71 -4.20 -9.02
N ALA A 121 37.78 -3.53 -10.17
CA ALA A 121 37.71 -4.18 -11.47
C ALA A 121 39.01 -3.85 -12.20
N ASN A 122 39.95 -4.79 -12.14
CA ASN A 122 41.05 -4.91 -13.09
C ASN A 122 40.91 -6.26 -13.77
#